data_AF-A0A9X1PGV3-F1
#
_entry.id   AF-A0A9X1PGV3-F1
#
_cell.length_a   1.000
_cell.length_b   1.000
_cell.length_c   1.000
_cell.angle_alpha   90.00
_cell.angle_beta   90.00
_cell.angle_gamma   90.00
#
_symmetry.space_group_name_H-M   'P 1'
#
loop_
_entity.id
_entity.type
_entity.pdbx_description
1 polymer ?
#
loop_
_entity_poly.entity_id
_entity_poly.type
_entity_poly.pdbx_seq_one_letter_code
_entity_poly.pdbx_strand_id
1 'polypeptide(L)'
;MQKVLRKAVLIAVFGAFVSSCHDPQTGEVPTPNAAIKSETVAFKGERVVIPANFPKELFEQTQEEFDLYYRTVSEDGNKRVSGEAPLLTYEELLPILVKNNAKYPTITSEDGILEKDLERIFKDFPDIETHEEANEKRALIYDFYQTMCKRNVVAEVVALEKAKRESGRILGPDSGDLTTPEKNHLLLNPGYAQWYVQAAKDAIYLAATFYGNATIGNKGNAFKHSTWNALSIRYILKGSPASENQAVDFTQDGCSKHEQTNNGAQIHDKDSAMDLHNNMSAREWMENETSWGFGPFRKMPSVDDIINNLLGKANSCAMHSMTDILNWHGGNNSVTWNKLYNNLYSPNQHLVHVVP
;
A
#
# COMPACT_ATOMS: atom_id res chain seq x y z
N MET A 1 8.75 -43.78 31.25
CA MET A 1 7.51 -44.26 30.63
C MET A 1 6.34 -43.45 31.16
N GLN A 2 6.03 -42.29 30.56
CA GLN A 2 4.68 -41.76 30.39
C GLN A 2 4.77 -40.47 29.57
N LYS A 3 3.95 -40.43 28.52
CA LYS A 3 3.88 -39.43 27.46
C LYS A 3 3.00 -38.28 27.95
N VAL A 4 3.39 -37.02 27.69
CA VAL A 4 2.43 -35.91 27.64
C VAL A 4 2.56 -35.23 26.29
N LEU A 5 1.44 -35.25 25.60
CA LEU A 5 1.20 -34.95 24.19
C LEU A 5 1.34 -33.44 23.94
N ARG A 6 2.27 -33.04 23.07
CA ARG A 6 2.26 -31.69 22.46
C ARG A 6 1.07 -31.62 21.49
N LYS A 7 0.08 -30.78 21.79
CA LYS A 7 -1.03 -30.47 20.90
C LYS A 7 -0.51 -29.55 19.78
N ALA A 8 -0.52 -30.05 18.56
CA ALA A 8 -0.44 -29.26 17.35
C ALA A 8 -1.76 -28.47 17.20
N VAL A 9 -1.66 -27.16 17.01
CA VAL A 9 -2.78 -26.31 16.59
C VAL A 9 -2.71 -26.24 15.07
N LEU A 10 -3.53 -27.06 14.41
CA LEU A 10 -3.87 -26.92 13.00
C LEU A 10 -4.97 -25.85 12.91
N ILE A 11 -4.67 -24.69 12.34
CA ILE A 11 -5.71 -23.75 11.90
C ILE A 11 -6.01 -24.09 10.44
N ALA A 12 -7.16 -24.72 10.25
CA ALA A 12 -7.75 -24.91 8.93
C ALA A 12 -8.33 -23.58 8.45
N VAL A 13 -7.76 -23.03 7.38
CA VAL A 13 -8.35 -21.92 6.63
C VAL A 13 -9.49 -22.49 5.79
N PHE A 14 -10.73 -22.39 6.27
CA PHE A 14 -11.92 -22.61 5.46
C PHE A 14 -12.45 -21.25 4.99
N GLY A 15 -12.20 -20.94 3.73
CA GLY A 15 -12.95 -19.95 2.98
C GLY A 15 -14.32 -20.52 2.62
N ALA A 16 -15.38 -19.79 2.98
CA ALA A 16 -16.73 -19.99 2.49
C ALA A 16 -17.49 -18.66 2.55
N PHE A 17 -17.30 -17.81 1.54
CA PHE A 17 -18.30 -16.80 1.22
C PHE A 17 -19.43 -17.50 0.46
N VAL A 18 -20.50 -17.79 1.19
CA VAL A 18 -21.76 -18.26 0.62
C VAL A 18 -22.48 -17.07 -0.01
N SER A 19 -22.74 -17.19 -1.30
CA SER A 19 -23.57 -16.30 -2.10
C SER A 19 -24.91 -16.02 -1.44
N SER A 20 -25.24 -14.74 -1.26
CA SER A 20 -26.62 -14.27 -1.11
C SER A 20 -26.94 -13.45 -2.35
N CYS A 21 -27.63 -14.09 -3.29
CA CYS A 21 -28.34 -13.40 -4.36
C CYS A 21 -29.52 -12.67 -3.72
N HIS A 22 -29.47 -11.34 -3.72
CA HIS A 22 -30.67 -10.52 -3.65
C HIS A 22 -30.64 -9.62 -4.88
N ASP A 23 -31.60 -9.87 -5.76
CA ASP A 23 -31.77 -9.24 -7.06
C ASP A 23 -32.74 -8.05 -6.89
N PRO A 24 -32.30 -6.79 -6.96
CA PRO A 24 -33.22 -5.68 -7.09
C PRO A 24 -33.49 -5.47 -8.59
N GLN A 25 -34.68 -5.86 -8.99
CA GLN A 25 -35.21 -5.59 -10.32
C GLN A 25 -35.18 -4.10 -10.67
N THR A 26 -34.86 -3.86 -11.95
CA THR A 26 -35.21 -2.69 -12.77
C THR A 26 -34.50 -1.36 -12.48
N GLY A 27 -33.23 -1.30 -12.86
CA GLY A 27 -32.60 -0.09 -13.38
C GLY A 27 -32.07 -0.41 -14.79
N GLU A 28 -32.33 0.46 -15.74
CA GLU A 28 -32.05 0.34 -17.18
C GLU A 28 -30.75 -0.42 -17.51
N VAL A 29 -30.87 -1.52 -18.25
CA VAL A 29 -29.73 -2.21 -18.87
C VAL A 29 -29.13 -1.25 -19.91
N PRO A 30 -27.89 -0.74 -19.75
CA PRO A 30 -27.26 0.03 -20.80
C PRO A 30 -27.07 -0.90 -21.99
N THR A 31 -27.62 -0.49 -23.13
CA THR A 31 -27.45 -1.13 -24.45
C THR A 31 -26.01 -1.63 -24.64
N PRO A 32 -25.81 -2.93 -24.96
CA PRO A 32 -24.50 -3.42 -25.34
C PRO A 32 -24.14 -2.89 -26.74
N ASN A 33 -22.87 -2.53 -26.93
CA ASN A 33 -22.21 -2.24 -28.22
C ASN A 33 -22.34 -0.83 -28.81
N ALA A 34 -21.93 0.20 -28.06
CA ALA A 34 -21.03 1.17 -28.69
C ALA A 34 -19.62 0.59 -28.55
N ALA A 35 -19.03 0.12 -29.65
CA ALA A 35 -17.63 -0.28 -29.65
C ALA A 35 -16.81 0.91 -29.14
N ILE A 36 -16.26 0.78 -27.92
CA ILE A 36 -15.35 1.79 -27.37
C ILE A 36 -14.19 1.82 -28.35
N LYS A 37 -14.08 2.93 -29.10
CA LYS A 37 -12.97 3.12 -30.03
C LYS A 37 -11.68 2.98 -29.23
N SER A 38 -10.76 2.17 -29.70
CA SER A 38 -9.42 2.07 -29.15
C SER A 38 -8.46 2.96 -29.94
N GLU A 39 -7.38 3.36 -29.30
CA GLU A 39 -6.27 4.05 -29.94
C GLU A 39 -4.95 3.42 -29.48
N THR A 40 -3.90 3.61 -30.28
CA THR A 40 -2.55 3.14 -29.96
C THR A 40 -1.71 4.32 -29.52
N VAL A 41 -1.02 4.18 -28.39
CA VAL A 41 -0.09 5.19 -27.85
C VAL A 41 1.25 4.54 -27.51
N ALA A 42 2.29 5.35 -27.34
CA ALA A 42 3.57 4.88 -26.81
C ALA A 42 3.54 4.94 -25.27
N PHE A 43 4.03 3.89 -24.61
CA PHE A 43 4.18 3.82 -23.17
C PHE A 43 5.52 3.16 -22.82
N LYS A 44 6.43 3.92 -22.20
CA LYS A 44 7.77 3.45 -21.82
C LYS A 44 8.54 2.74 -22.96
N GLY A 45 8.35 3.20 -24.20
CA GLY A 45 8.99 2.64 -25.40
C GLY A 45 8.21 1.53 -26.11
N GLU A 46 7.12 1.03 -25.54
CA GLU A 46 6.25 0.01 -26.16
C GLU A 46 4.99 0.64 -26.76
N ARG A 47 4.45 0.06 -27.83
CA ARG A 47 3.12 0.44 -28.32
C ARG A 47 2.05 -0.27 -27.49
N VAL A 48 1.09 0.49 -26.98
CA VAL A 48 -0.02 -0.03 -26.19
C VAL A 48 -1.36 0.44 -26.72
N VAL A 49 -2.38 -0.38 -26.56
CA VAL A 49 -3.76 -0.11 -26.96
C VAL A 49 -4.57 0.33 -25.76
N ILE A 50 -5.20 1.50 -25.86
CA ILE A 50 -6.04 2.07 -24.80
C ILE A 50 -7.43 2.44 -25.33
N PRO A 51 -8.45 2.51 -24.47
CA PRO A 51 -9.71 3.15 -24.81
C PRO A 51 -9.46 4.61 -25.24
N ALA A 52 -10.06 5.06 -26.34
CA ALA A 52 -9.86 6.42 -26.87
C ALA A 52 -10.38 7.55 -25.96
N ASN A 53 -11.14 7.19 -24.92
CA ASN A 53 -11.61 8.10 -23.88
C ASN A 53 -10.80 7.96 -22.56
N PHE A 54 -9.66 7.29 -22.59
CA PHE A 54 -8.78 7.19 -21.43
C PHE A 54 -7.99 8.50 -21.26
N PRO A 55 -7.94 9.09 -20.06
CA PRO A 55 -7.22 10.34 -19.84
C PRO A 55 -5.71 10.11 -19.95
N LYS A 56 -5.09 10.68 -20.98
CA LYS A 56 -3.67 10.45 -21.30
C LYS A 56 -2.74 11.09 -20.29
N GLU A 57 -3.21 12.12 -19.59
CA GLU A 57 -2.51 12.77 -18.49
C GLU A 57 -2.25 11.84 -17.30
N LEU A 58 -2.87 10.64 -17.25
CA LEU A 58 -2.60 9.65 -16.19
C LEU A 58 -1.33 8.84 -16.42
N PHE A 59 -0.78 8.87 -17.63
CA PHE A 59 0.49 8.23 -17.95
C PHE A 59 1.65 9.08 -17.43
N GLU A 60 2.66 8.42 -16.86
CA GLU A 60 3.95 9.02 -16.48
C GLU A 60 3.88 10.21 -15.50
N GLN A 61 2.81 10.28 -14.70
CA GLN A 61 2.66 11.35 -13.70
C GLN A 61 3.68 11.28 -12.57
N THR A 62 4.26 12.42 -12.20
CA THR A 62 4.92 12.58 -10.90
C THR A 62 3.88 12.62 -9.77
N GLN A 63 4.34 12.55 -8.51
CA GLN A 63 3.46 12.71 -7.35
C GLN A 63 2.76 14.07 -7.37
N GLU A 64 3.47 15.15 -7.70
CA GLU A 64 2.93 16.51 -7.74
C GLU A 64 1.86 16.67 -8.84
N GLU A 65 2.10 16.07 -10.01
CA GLU A 65 1.13 16.06 -11.11
C GLU A 65 -0.12 15.28 -10.75
N PHE A 66 0.04 14.15 -10.05
CA PHE A 66 -1.08 13.37 -9.55
C PHE A 66 -1.86 14.11 -8.46
N ASP A 67 -1.20 14.80 -7.55
CA ASP A 67 -1.86 15.62 -6.51
C ASP A 67 -2.72 16.73 -7.14
N LEU A 68 -2.20 17.38 -8.19
CA LEU A 68 -2.95 18.38 -8.96
C LEU A 68 -4.14 17.77 -9.69
N TYR A 69 -3.93 16.62 -10.36
CA TYR A 69 -4.99 15.88 -11.02
C TYR A 69 -6.10 15.50 -10.03
N TYR A 70 -5.72 14.89 -8.90
CA TYR A 70 -6.66 14.45 -7.86
C TYR A 70 -7.46 15.63 -7.30
N ARG A 71 -6.81 16.76 -7.02
CA ARG A 71 -7.48 17.99 -6.61
C ARG A 71 -8.52 18.44 -7.64
N THR A 72 -8.15 18.46 -8.91
CA THR A 72 -9.03 18.88 -10.02
C THR A 72 -10.27 18.00 -10.15
N VAL A 73 -10.14 16.68 -9.94
CA VAL A 73 -11.28 15.76 -10.05
C VAL A 73 -12.09 15.62 -8.77
N SER A 74 -11.52 15.98 -7.61
CA SER A 74 -12.19 15.92 -6.30
C SER A 74 -12.87 17.23 -5.89
N GLU A 75 -12.44 18.36 -6.45
CA GLU A 75 -13.06 19.66 -6.29
C GLU A 75 -14.21 19.85 -7.29
N ASP A 76 -15.44 19.62 -6.84
CA ASP A 76 -16.63 20.14 -7.53
C ASP A 76 -16.52 21.67 -7.53
N GLY A 77 -16.26 22.27 -8.70
CA GLY A 77 -16.08 23.72 -8.86
C GLY A 77 -17.11 24.53 -8.06
N ASN A 78 -16.62 25.47 -7.24
CA ASN A 78 -17.35 26.53 -6.54
C ASN A 78 -18.18 26.22 -5.29
N LYS A 79 -18.01 25.10 -4.59
CA LYS A 79 -18.58 24.98 -3.23
C LYS A 79 -17.53 25.29 -2.16
N ARG A 80 -17.76 26.38 -1.39
CA ARG A 80 -17.04 26.64 -0.14
C ARG A 80 -17.30 25.47 0.81
N VAL A 81 -16.33 24.55 0.92
CA VAL A 81 -16.36 23.50 1.94
C VAL A 81 -15.68 24.07 3.19
N SER A 82 -16.46 24.73 4.05
CA SER A 82 -16.00 25.06 5.40
C SER A 82 -16.17 23.82 6.27
N GLY A 83 -15.18 22.94 6.24
CA GLY A 83 -15.11 21.72 7.04
C GLY A 83 -13.85 20.94 6.71
N GLU A 84 -13.27 20.24 7.69
CA GLU A 84 -12.15 19.32 7.46
C GLU A 84 -12.57 18.26 6.43
N ALA A 85 -11.68 17.97 5.46
CA ALA A 85 -11.95 16.95 4.45
C ALA A 85 -12.12 15.58 5.15
N PRO A 86 -13.13 14.77 4.78
CA PRO A 86 -13.29 13.46 5.38
C PRO A 86 -12.06 12.60 5.05
N LEU A 87 -11.44 12.03 6.09
CA LEU A 87 -10.32 11.11 5.92
C LEU A 87 -10.82 9.76 5.41
N LEU A 88 -10.06 9.17 4.49
CA LEU A 88 -10.31 7.83 3.98
C LEU A 88 -9.56 6.84 4.88
N THR A 89 -10.19 5.73 5.24
CA THR A 89 -9.52 4.69 6.04
C THR A 89 -8.95 3.57 5.17
N TYR A 90 -8.02 2.79 5.70
CA TYR A 90 -7.58 1.53 5.09
C TYR A 90 -8.74 0.55 4.82
N GLU A 91 -9.73 0.50 5.74
CA GLU A 91 -10.91 -0.37 5.61
C GLU A 91 -11.78 0.03 4.42
N GLU A 92 -11.88 1.33 4.14
CA GLU A 92 -12.64 1.88 3.02
C GLU A 92 -11.87 1.75 1.69
N LEU A 93 -10.55 1.94 1.71
CA LEU A 93 -9.73 1.92 0.49
C LEU A 93 -9.49 0.50 -0.04
N LEU A 94 -9.27 -0.49 0.83
CA LEU A 94 -8.91 -1.85 0.38
C LEU A 94 -9.95 -2.49 -0.55
N PRO A 95 -11.27 -2.45 -0.26
CA PRO A 95 -12.27 -3.03 -1.15
C PRO A 95 -12.30 -2.36 -2.54
N ILE A 96 -12.05 -1.04 -2.60
CA ILE A 96 -11.97 -0.29 -3.87
C ILE A 96 -10.77 -0.78 -4.69
N LEU A 97 -9.61 -0.94 -4.05
CA LEU A 97 -8.39 -1.42 -4.70
C LEU A 97 -8.57 -2.85 -5.21
N VAL A 98 -9.01 -3.78 -4.36
CA VAL A 98 -9.22 -5.19 -4.72
C VAL A 98 -10.20 -5.33 -5.89
N LYS A 99 -11.34 -4.64 -5.83
CA LYS A 99 -12.35 -4.65 -6.88
C LYS A 99 -11.80 -4.16 -8.23
N ASN A 100 -10.98 -3.12 -8.22
CA ASN A 100 -10.48 -2.52 -9.46
C ASN A 100 -9.25 -3.22 -10.01
N ASN A 101 -8.32 -3.67 -9.16
CA ASN A 101 -7.16 -4.47 -9.58
C ASN A 101 -7.58 -5.82 -10.17
N ALA A 102 -8.64 -6.45 -9.64
CA ALA A 102 -9.16 -7.72 -10.17
C ALA A 102 -9.68 -7.64 -11.62
N LYS A 103 -9.87 -6.42 -12.16
CA LYS A 103 -10.26 -6.22 -13.57
C LYS A 103 -9.10 -6.35 -14.54
N TYR A 104 -7.87 -6.54 -14.08
CA TYR A 104 -6.65 -6.58 -14.91
C TYR A 104 -5.86 -7.87 -14.67
N PRO A 105 -4.96 -8.26 -15.60
CA PRO A 105 -4.08 -9.41 -15.44
C PRO A 105 -3.37 -9.46 -14.09
N THR A 106 -3.32 -10.65 -13.50
CA THR A 106 -2.56 -10.86 -12.26
C THR A 106 -1.12 -11.19 -12.63
N ILE A 107 -0.21 -10.30 -12.25
CA ILE A 107 1.21 -10.43 -12.57
C ILE A 107 1.99 -10.39 -11.27
N THR A 108 2.76 -11.44 -10.98
CA THR A 108 3.57 -11.53 -9.76
C THR A 108 5.03 -11.83 -10.09
N SER A 109 5.92 -11.60 -9.13
CA SER A 109 7.34 -11.97 -9.28
C SER A 109 7.54 -13.49 -9.41
N GLU A 110 6.64 -14.29 -8.83
CA GLU A 110 6.77 -15.75 -8.70
C GLU A 110 6.09 -16.48 -9.84
N ASP A 111 4.85 -16.11 -10.16
CA ASP A 111 4.05 -16.78 -11.19
C ASP A 111 4.24 -16.14 -12.57
N GLY A 112 4.83 -14.94 -12.64
CA GLY A 112 4.95 -14.17 -13.88
C GLY A 112 3.58 -13.79 -14.42
N ILE A 113 3.40 -13.94 -15.73
CA ILE A 113 2.12 -13.77 -16.42
C ILE A 113 1.46 -15.13 -16.58
N LEU A 114 0.19 -15.24 -16.18
CA LEU A 114 -0.57 -16.47 -16.33
C LEU A 114 -1.10 -16.65 -17.76
N GLU A 115 -1.20 -17.89 -18.22
CA GLU A 115 -1.70 -18.24 -19.57
C GLU A 115 -3.06 -17.59 -19.88
N LYS A 116 -3.96 -17.60 -18.89
CA LYS A 116 -5.31 -17.01 -18.99
C LYS A 116 -5.31 -15.49 -19.29
N ASP A 117 -4.20 -14.81 -19.02
CA ASP A 117 -4.08 -13.36 -19.16
C ASP A 117 -3.40 -12.96 -20.49
N LEU A 118 -2.82 -13.91 -21.23
CA LEU A 118 -2.07 -13.65 -22.47
C LEU A 118 -2.94 -13.09 -23.59
N GLU A 119 -4.16 -13.61 -23.77
CA GLU A 119 -5.08 -13.12 -24.80
C GLU A 119 -5.29 -11.60 -24.69
N ARG A 120 -5.46 -11.13 -23.46
CA ARG A 120 -5.61 -9.70 -23.19
C ARG A 120 -4.30 -8.95 -23.40
N ILE A 121 -3.19 -9.48 -22.92
CA ILE A 121 -1.88 -8.84 -23.06
C ILE A 121 -1.52 -8.65 -24.53
N PHE A 122 -1.67 -9.66 -25.39
CA PHE A 122 -1.38 -9.53 -26.83
C PHE A 122 -2.33 -8.55 -27.53
N LYS A 123 -3.55 -8.40 -27.04
CA LYS A 123 -4.48 -7.37 -27.53
C LYS A 123 -4.04 -5.96 -27.11
N ASP A 124 -3.61 -5.80 -25.87
CA ASP A 124 -3.25 -4.50 -25.29
C ASP A 124 -1.80 -4.09 -25.68
N PHE A 125 -0.94 -5.04 -26.05
CA PHE A 125 0.47 -4.87 -26.45
C PHE A 125 0.73 -5.53 -27.82
N PRO A 126 0.48 -4.84 -28.94
CA PRO A 126 0.58 -5.40 -30.29
C PRO A 126 2.00 -5.82 -30.71
N ASP A 127 3.04 -5.38 -29.98
CA ASP A 127 4.44 -5.73 -30.24
C ASP A 127 4.93 -6.93 -29.42
N ILE A 128 4.05 -7.55 -28.62
CA ILE A 128 4.35 -8.74 -27.82
C ILE A 128 3.58 -9.91 -28.42
N GLU A 129 4.30 -10.91 -28.91
CA GLU A 129 3.70 -12.04 -29.65
C GLU A 129 3.81 -13.37 -28.89
N THR A 130 4.70 -13.44 -27.89
CA THR A 130 5.00 -14.66 -27.13
C THR A 130 4.86 -14.49 -25.63
N HIS A 131 4.67 -15.62 -24.92
CA HIS A 131 4.60 -15.64 -23.46
C HIS A 131 5.95 -15.26 -22.84
N GLU A 132 7.05 -15.69 -23.46
CA GLU A 132 8.41 -15.37 -23.06
C GLU A 132 8.66 -13.86 -23.10
N GLU A 133 8.36 -13.19 -24.22
CA GLU A 133 8.47 -11.73 -24.35
C GLU A 133 7.59 -10.99 -23.34
N ALA A 134 6.37 -11.49 -23.11
CA ALA A 134 5.48 -10.92 -22.11
C ALA A 134 6.11 -11.01 -20.71
N ASN A 135 6.69 -12.15 -20.35
CA ASN A 135 7.36 -12.33 -19.05
C ASN A 135 8.62 -11.46 -18.90
N GLU A 136 9.39 -11.26 -19.96
CA GLU A 136 10.54 -10.34 -19.97
C GLU A 136 10.11 -8.89 -19.72
N LYS A 137 8.94 -8.49 -20.26
CA LYS A 137 8.35 -7.15 -20.10
C LYS A 137 7.34 -7.04 -18.97
N ARG A 138 7.23 -8.03 -18.08
CA ARG A 138 6.16 -8.12 -17.06
C ARG A 138 6.03 -6.89 -16.16
N ALA A 139 7.13 -6.24 -15.80
CA ALA A 139 7.10 -5.03 -14.97
C ALA A 139 6.46 -3.85 -15.72
N LEU A 140 6.79 -3.67 -17.00
CA LEU A 140 6.19 -2.65 -17.86
C LEU A 140 4.70 -2.93 -18.08
N ILE A 141 4.33 -4.19 -18.34
CA ILE A 141 2.93 -4.60 -18.53
C ILE A 141 2.14 -4.35 -17.24
N TYR A 142 2.72 -4.65 -16.08
CA TYR A 142 2.12 -4.35 -14.79
C TYR A 142 1.90 -2.84 -14.63
N ASP A 143 2.91 -2.00 -14.85
CA ASP A 143 2.81 -0.54 -14.75
C ASP A 143 1.73 0.05 -15.66
N PHE A 144 1.58 -0.49 -16.87
CA PHE A 144 0.51 -0.13 -17.79
C PHE A 144 -0.86 -0.41 -17.16
N TYR A 145 -1.08 -1.62 -16.66
CA TYR A 145 -2.36 -1.96 -16.03
C TYR A 145 -2.62 -1.19 -14.73
N GLN A 146 -1.58 -0.84 -13.97
CA GLN A 146 -1.70 0.07 -12.83
C GLN A 146 -2.20 1.45 -13.25
N THR A 147 -1.65 1.97 -14.35
CA THR A 147 -2.10 3.23 -14.94
C THR A 147 -3.56 3.15 -15.38
N MET A 148 -3.94 2.05 -16.04
CA MET A 148 -5.33 1.81 -16.45
C MET A 148 -6.28 1.72 -15.25
N CYS A 149 -5.85 1.09 -14.15
CA CYS A 149 -6.62 0.93 -12.92
C CYS A 149 -6.85 2.26 -12.18
N LYS A 150 -5.84 3.13 -12.17
CA LYS A 150 -5.82 4.44 -11.48
C LYS A 150 -7.10 5.25 -11.69
N ARG A 151 -7.58 5.36 -12.94
CA ARG A 151 -8.80 6.12 -13.28
C ARG A 151 -10.01 5.64 -12.47
N ASN A 152 -10.23 4.33 -12.40
CA ASN A 152 -11.41 3.76 -11.76
C ASN A 152 -11.32 3.87 -10.24
N VAL A 153 -10.13 3.64 -9.68
CA VAL A 153 -9.86 3.78 -8.25
C VAL A 153 -10.08 5.21 -7.80
N VAL A 154 -9.53 6.20 -8.52
CA VAL A 154 -9.74 7.62 -8.20
C VAL A 154 -11.22 7.99 -8.27
N ALA A 155 -11.94 7.56 -9.32
CA ALA A 155 -13.37 7.86 -9.45
C ALA A 155 -14.20 7.30 -8.27
N GLU A 156 -13.93 6.07 -7.83
CA GLU A 156 -14.63 5.46 -6.69
C GLU A 156 -14.28 6.14 -5.36
N VAL A 157 -13.02 6.53 -5.16
CA VAL A 157 -12.61 7.27 -3.94
C VAL A 157 -13.23 8.66 -3.90
N VAL A 158 -13.24 9.40 -5.02
CA VAL A 158 -13.89 10.72 -5.09
C VAL A 158 -15.39 10.61 -4.79
N ALA A 159 -16.06 9.57 -5.33
CA ALA A 159 -17.47 9.33 -5.05
C ALA A 159 -17.72 9.02 -3.56
N LEU A 160 -16.86 8.21 -2.93
CA LEU A 160 -16.94 7.90 -1.51
C LEU A 160 -16.73 9.15 -0.64
N GLU A 161 -15.70 9.93 -0.91
CA GLU A 161 -15.42 11.18 -0.17
C GLU A 161 -16.58 12.17 -0.30
N LYS A 162 -17.17 12.30 -1.50
CA LYS A 162 -18.36 13.14 -1.72
C LYS A 162 -19.54 12.67 -0.86
N ALA A 163 -19.82 11.37 -0.84
CA ALA A 163 -20.87 10.81 0.00
C ALA A 163 -20.61 11.06 1.50
N LYS A 164 -19.36 10.96 1.96
CA LYS A 164 -18.98 11.28 3.35
C LYS A 164 -19.24 12.76 3.68
N ARG A 165 -18.84 13.69 2.81
CA ARG A 165 -19.10 15.14 2.96
C ARG A 165 -20.60 15.43 3.06
N GLU A 166 -21.41 14.81 2.19
CA GLU A 166 -22.86 15.00 2.18
C GLU A 166 -23.55 14.41 3.42
N SER A 167 -23.00 13.33 4.00
CA SER A 167 -23.53 12.69 5.21
C SER A 167 -23.26 13.45 6.51
N GLY A 168 -22.37 14.45 6.51
CA GLY A 168 -21.98 15.21 7.70
C GLY A 168 -21.23 14.40 8.77
N ARG A 169 -20.87 13.14 8.50
CA ARG A 169 -20.09 12.29 9.40
C ARG A 169 -18.60 12.57 9.21
N ILE A 170 -18.09 13.54 9.97
CA ILE A 170 -16.65 13.66 10.21
C ILE A 170 -16.37 12.85 11.48
N LEU A 171 -15.87 11.62 11.31
CA LEU A 171 -15.33 10.86 12.42
C LEU A 171 -13.96 11.47 12.77
N GLY A 172 -13.64 11.53 14.07
CA GLY A 172 -12.31 11.96 14.53
C GLY A 172 -11.23 10.96 14.13
N PRO A 173 -9.95 11.33 14.30
CA PRO A 173 -8.83 10.54 13.83
C PRO A 173 -8.84 9.11 14.38
N ASP A 174 -8.81 8.12 13.50
CA ASP A 174 -8.68 6.69 13.80
C ASP A 174 -7.29 6.19 13.37
N SER A 175 -6.81 5.14 14.03
CA SER A 175 -5.60 4.38 13.70
C SER A 175 -5.51 3.89 12.25
N GLY A 176 -6.64 3.87 11.54
CA GLY A 176 -6.74 3.48 10.14
C GLY A 176 -6.88 4.64 9.15
N ASP A 177 -6.83 5.90 9.60
CA ASP A 177 -6.98 7.06 8.74
C ASP A 177 -5.74 7.30 7.88
N LEU A 178 -5.98 7.61 6.61
CA LEU A 178 -4.97 8.01 5.65
C LEU A 178 -4.80 9.53 5.68
N THR A 179 -3.55 9.98 5.78
CA THR A 179 -3.24 11.39 5.50
C THR A 179 -3.48 11.66 4.02
N THR A 180 -3.72 12.93 3.66
CA THR A 180 -3.88 13.29 2.23
C THR A 180 -2.64 12.93 1.39
N PRO A 181 -1.39 13.20 1.83
CA PRO A 181 -0.19 12.76 1.12
C PRO A 181 -0.13 11.23 0.94
N GLU A 182 -0.42 10.47 1.99
CA GLU A 182 -0.39 9.01 1.94
C GLU A 182 -1.45 8.48 0.98
N LYS A 183 -2.70 8.93 1.10
CA LYS A 183 -3.78 8.56 0.19
C LYS A 183 -3.35 8.79 -1.26
N ASN A 184 -2.84 9.96 -1.60
CA ASN A 184 -2.49 10.26 -2.98
C ASN A 184 -1.34 9.38 -3.49
N HIS A 185 -0.35 9.07 -2.66
CA HIS A 185 0.71 8.11 -2.98
C HIS A 185 0.16 6.72 -3.32
N LEU A 186 -0.81 6.26 -2.53
CA LEU A 186 -1.47 4.97 -2.75
C LEU A 186 -2.31 4.97 -4.03
N LEU A 187 -3.09 6.03 -4.28
CA LEU A 187 -3.92 6.12 -5.48
C LEU A 187 -3.11 6.24 -6.78
N LEU A 188 -1.89 6.78 -6.70
CA LEU A 188 -0.97 6.83 -7.83
C LEU A 188 -0.54 5.41 -8.29
N ASN A 189 -0.46 4.45 -7.36
CA ASN A 189 0.02 3.08 -7.62
C ASN A 189 -0.93 2.01 -7.04
N PRO A 190 -2.12 1.79 -7.62
CA PRO A 190 -3.18 0.97 -7.01
C PRO A 190 -2.79 -0.48 -6.65
N GLY A 191 -1.89 -1.08 -7.42
CA GLY A 191 -1.47 -2.46 -7.27
C GLY A 191 -0.56 -2.65 -6.07
N TYR A 192 0.40 -1.74 -5.86
CA TYR A 192 1.20 -1.71 -4.64
C TYR A 192 0.37 -1.29 -3.44
N ALA A 193 -0.53 -0.32 -3.63
CA ALA A 193 -1.42 0.16 -2.59
C ALA A 193 -2.29 -0.94 -1.99
N GLN A 194 -2.78 -1.90 -2.79
CA GLN A 194 -3.59 -3.01 -2.27
C GLN A 194 -2.82 -3.79 -1.19
N TRP A 195 -1.55 -4.10 -1.48
CA TRP A 195 -0.68 -4.87 -0.58
C TRP A 195 -0.25 -4.06 0.63
N TYR A 196 0.04 -2.78 0.44
CA TYR A 196 0.36 -1.85 1.52
C TYR A 196 -0.81 -1.68 2.50
N VAL A 197 -2.02 -1.47 1.98
CA VAL A 197 -3.24 -1.30 2.80
C VAL A 197 -3.59 -2.59 3.52
N GLN A 198 -3.45 -3.76 2.85
CA GLN A 198 -3.63 -5.06 3.52
C GLN A 198 -2.64 -5.24 4.67
N ALA A 199 -1.36 -4.89 4.46
CA ALA A 199 -0.34 -4.97 5.51
C ALA A 199 -0.63 -4.03 6.69
N ALA A 200 -1.14 -2.82 6.42
CA ALA A 200 -1.56 -1.88 7.47
C ALA A 200 -2.66 -2.47 8.34
N LYS A 201 -3.71 -3.03 7.70
CA LYS A 201 -4.82 -3.69 8.40
C LYS A 201 -4.37 -4.86 9.25
N ASP A 202 -3.50 -5.72 8.70
CA ASP A 202 -2.96 -6.86 9.43
C ASP A 202 -2.13 -6.40 10.63
N ALA A 203 -1.28 -5.37 10.47
CA ALA A 203 -0.49 -4.83 11.55
C ALA A 203 -1.34 -4.19 12.66
N ILE A 204 -2.41 -3.45 12.31
CA ILE A 204 -3.37 -2.90 13.27
C ILE A 204 -4.06 -4.04 14.04
N TYR A 205 -4.55 -5.07 13.34
CA TYR A 205 -5.19 -6.23 13.96
C TYR A 205 -4.25 -7.00 14.88
N LEU A 206 -3.00 -7.23 14.46
CA LEU A 206 -1.99 -7.93 15.25
C LEU A 206 -1.62 -7.13 16.49
N ALA A 207 -1.43 -5.82 16.37
CA ALA A 207 -1.14 -4.95 17.50
C ALA A 207 -2.32 -4.94 18.50
N ALA A 208 -3.56 -4.91 18.02
CA ALA A 208 -4.76 -5.06 18.82
C ALA A 208 -4.78 -6.42 19.57
N THR A 209 -4.40 -7.48 18.89
CA THR A 209 -4.39 -8.85 19.43
C THR A 209 -3.34 -9.05 20.51
N PHE A 210 -2.11 -8.55 20.31
CA PHE A 210 -0.99 -8.80 21.23
C PHE A 210 -0.89 -7.77 22.36
N TYR A 211 -1.33 -6.53 22.14
CA TYR A 211 -1.14 -5.42 23.09
C TYR A 211 -2.45 -4.76 23.54
N GLY A 212 -3.61 -5.17 23.02
CA GLY A 212 -4.87 -4.45 23.25
C GLY A 212 -4.83 -3.11 22.52
N ASN A 213 -5.15 -1.99 23.18
CA ASN A 213 -5.03 -0.69 22.51
C ASN A 213 -3.55 -0.32 22.32
N ALA A 214 -3.06 -0.48 21.09
CA ALA A 214 -1.78 0.04 20.60
C ALA A 214 -1.81 1.58 20.60
N THR A 215 -1.76 2.14 21.81
CA THR A 215 -1.79 3.58 22.06
C THR A 215 -0.52 4.20 21.51
N ILE A 216 -0.65 5.40 20.96
CA ILE A 216 0.47 6.20 20.46
C ILE A 216 1.61 6.22 21.49
N GLY A 217 2.83 6.08 21.00
CA GLY A 217 4.05 6.10 21.81
C GLY A 217 4.42 4.77 22.49
N ASN A 218 3.52 3.77 22.58
CA ASN A 218 3.79 2.55 23.35
C ASN A 218 4.42 1.40 22.52
N LYS A 219 4.75 0.29 23.21
CA LYS A 219 5.32 -0.92 22.57
C LYS A 219 4.42 -1.54 21.49
N GLY A 220 3.10 -1.46 21.68
CA GLY A 220 2.11 -1.89 20.69
C GLY A 220 2.16 -1.02 19.43
N ASN A 221 2.38 0.29 19.55
CA ASN A 221 2.59 1.17 18.40
C ASN A 221 3.90 0.84 17.68
N ALA A 222 4.98 0.62 18.43
CA ALA A 222 6.26 0.18 17.87
C ALA A 222 6.14 -1.14 17.08
N PHE A 223 5.39 -2.11 17.62
CA PHE A 223 5.06 -3.36 16.93
C PHE A 223 4.21 -3.12 15.68
N LYS A 224 3.17 -2.28 15.77
CA LYS A 224 2.30 -1.92 14.63
C LYS A 224 3.10 -1.35 13.46
N HIS A 225 3.88 -0.29 13.69
CA HIS A 225 4.63 0.41 12.65
C HIS A 225 5.72 -0.45 12.01
N SER A 226 6.48 -1.17 12.83
CA SER A 226 7.49 -2.11 12.32
C SER A 226 6.87 -3.26 11.51
N THR A 227 5.77 -3.84 12.00
CA THR A 227 5.08 -4.96 11.33
C THR A 227 4.46 -4.53 10.03
N TRP A 228 3.84 -3.35 10.01
CA TRP A 228 3.30 -2.75 8.80
C TRP A 228 4.35 -2.58 7.72
N ASN A 229 5.53 -2.05 8.05
CA ASN A 229 6.62 -1.88 7.08
C ASN A 229 7.09 -3.23 6.52
N ALA A 230 7.35 -4.20 7.39
CA ALA A 230 7.86 -5.50 6.94
C ALA A 230 6.83 -6.29 6.12
N LEU A 231 5.57 -6.30 6.55
CA LEU A 231 4.49 -6.94 5.80
C LEU A 231 4.22 -6.25 4.46
N SER A 232 4.30 -4.92 4.39
CA SER A 232 4.10 -4.18 3.14
C SER A 232 5.12 -4.59 2.09
N ILE A 233 6.41 -4.59 2.44
CA ILE A 233 7.49 -5.04 1.56
C ILE A 233 7.22 -6.47 1.10
N ARG A 234 6.94 -7.37 2.03
CA ARG A 234 6.69 -8.78 1.73
C ARG A 234 5.49 -8.97 0.80
N TYR A 235 4.36 -8.29 1.06
CA TYR A 235 3.15 -8.43 0.28
C TYR A 235 3.30 -7.84 -1.12
N ILE A 236 3.99 -6.69 -1.26
CA ILE A 236 4.30 -6.11 -2.57
C ILE A 236 5.18 -7.05 -3.38
N LEU A 237 6.25 -7.60 -2.78
CA LEU A 237 7.17 -8.52 -3.45
C LEU A 237 6.52 -9.83 -3.91
N LYS A 238 5.53 -10.33 -3.15
CA LYS A 238 4.75 -11.53 -3.53
C LYS A 238 3.66 -11.21 -4.55
N GLY A 239 2.96 -10.11 -4.35
CA GLY A 239 1.72 -9.79 -5.06
C GLY A 239 1.91 -8.94 -6.31
N SER A 240 3.15 -8.54 -6.62
CA SER A 240 3.50 -7.69 -7.76
C SER A 240 4.87 -8.09 -8.35
N PRO A 241 5.18 -7.77 -9.60
CA PRO A 241 6.49 -8.02 -10.21
C PRO A 241 7.51 -6.94 -9.79
N ALA A 242 7.51 -6.55 -8.52
CA ALA A 242 8.37 -5.50 -7.98
C ALA A 242 9.78 -6.04 -7.64
N SER A 243 10.79 -5.18 -7.85
CA SER A 243 12.11 -5.34 -7.26
C SER A 243 12.09 -5.03 -5.76
N GLU A 244 13.19 -5.35 -5.07
CA GLU A 244 13.43 -4.95 -3.68
C GLU A 244 13.23 -3.45 -3.50
N ASN A 245 14.04 -2.67 -4.22
CA ASN A 245 14.07 -1.22 -4.09
C ASN A 245 12.69 -0.65 -4.35
N GLN A 246 11.96 -1.13 -5.37
CA GLN A 246 10.59 -0.69 -5.62
C GLN A 246 9.66 -0.95 -4.43
N ALA A 247 9.73 -2.11 -3.80
CA ALA A 247 8.90 -2.44 -2.65
C ALA A 247 9.29 -1.65 -1.39
N VAL A 248 10.59 -1.48 -1.14
CA VAL A 248 11.14 -0.74 0.00
C VAL A 248 10.85 0.76 -0.16
N ASP A 249 11.15 1.35 -1.32
CA ASP A 249 10.92 2.77 -1.63
C ASP A 249 9.43 3.11 -1.52
N PHE A 250 8.55 2.29 -2.13
CA PHE A 250 7.11 2.52 -2.05
C PHE A 250 6.59 2.47 -0.60
N THR A 251 7.08 1.52 0.18
CA THR A 251 6.71 1.37 1.59
C THR A 251 7.25 2.51 2.44
N GLN A 252 8.52 2.92 2.22
CA GLN A 252 9.14 4.02 2.94
C GLN A 252 8.40 5.32 2.68
N ASP A 253 8.15 5.67 1.42
CA ASP A 253 7.49 6.91 1.05
C ASP A 253 6.06 6.96 1.59
N GLY A 254 5.29 5.87 1.45
CA GLY A 254 3.94 5.75 2.02
C GLY A 254 3.93 5.94 3.55
N CYS A 255 4.76 5.19 4.27
CA CYS A 255 4.82 5.30 5.74
C CYS A 255 5.36 6.66 6.20
N SER A 256 6.19 7.33 5.42
CA SER A 256 6.70 8.67 5.76
C SER A 256 5.64 9.74 5.51
N LYS A 257 4.82 9.59 4.48
CA LYS A 257 3.63 10.42 4.21
C LYS A 257 2.54 10.21 5.26
N HIS A 258 2.43 9.02 5.85
CA HIS A 258 1.55 8.78 7.01
C HIS A 258 1.93 9.65 8.22
N GLU A 259 3.23 9.92 8.41
CA GLU A 259 3.75 10.78 9.48
C GLU A 259 3.71 12.28 9.13
N GLN A 260 2.96 12.69 8.10
CA GLN A 260 2.79 14.08 7.71
C GLN A 260 1.40 14.59 8.08
N THR A 261 1.29 15.90 8.28
CA THR A 261 -0.04 16.52 8.34
C THR A 261 -0.75 16.43 6.98
N ASN A 262 -2.06 16.68 6.96
CA ASN A 262 -2.84 16.65 5.71
C ASN A 262 -2.40 17.66 4.64
N ASN A 263 -1.57 18.66 4.97
CA ASN A 263 -1.01 19.58 3.99
C ASN A 263 0.40 19.17 3.50
N GLY A 264 0.92 18.02 3.94
CA GLY A 264 2.26 17.53 3.59
C GLY A 264 3.39 18.03 4.49
N ALA A 265 3.11 18.85 5.50
CA ALA A 265 4.15 19.27 6.44
C ALA A 265 4.57 18.11 7.34
N GLN A 266 5.88 17.94 7.50
CA GLN A 266 6.49 17.02 8.46
C GLN A 266 6.07 17.37 9.90
N ILE A 267 5.78 16.35 10.69
CA ILE A 267 5.45 16.44 12.11
C ILE A 267 6.74 16.17 12.90
N HIS A 268 7.16 17.13 13.72
CA HIS A 268 8.41 17.06 14.49
C HIS A 268 8.11 16.84 15.98
N ASP A 269 7.57 15.68 16.32
CA ASP A 269 7.25 15.30 17.70
C ASP A 269 7.82 13.94 18.12
N LYS A 270 7.59 13.57 19.39
CA LYS A 270 8.11 12.35 19.98
C LYS A 270 7.59 11.09 19.28
N ASP A 271 6.36 11.13 18.78
CA ASP A 271 5.64 9.98 18.27
C ASP A 271 6.07 9.72 16.83
N SER A 272 6.12 10.75 15.98
CA SER A 272 6.69 10.65 14.62
C SER A 272 8.18 10.29 14.64
N ALA A 273 8.97 10.76 15.61
CA ALA A 273 10.37 10.32 15.75
C ALA A 273 10.47 8.81 16.03
N MET A 274 9.60 8.29 16.91
CA MET A 274 9.53 6.86 17.22
C MET A 274 9.08 6.04 16.02
N ASP A 275 8.00 6.46 15.37
CA ASP A 275 7.38 5.71 14.28
C ASP A 275 8.29 5.70 13.05
N LEU A 276 8.91 6.82 12.67
CA LEU A 276 9.91 6.87 11.60
C LEU A 276 11.14 6.00 11.90
N HIS A 277 11.63 5.99 13.15
CA HIS A 277 12.73 5.10 13.54
C HIS A 277 12.34 3.62 13.43
N ASN A 278 11.20 3.23 14.00
CA ASN A 278 10.72 1.85 13.99
C ASN A 278 10.43 1.36 12.56
N ASN A 279 9.90 2.25 11.71
CA ASN A 279 9.70 1.99 10.27
C ASN A 279 11.04 1.67 9.59
N MET A 280 12.06 2.52 9.75
CA MET A 280 13.40 2.26 9.18
C MET A 280 14.03 0.97 9.72
N SER A 281 13.93 0.72 11.04
CA SER A 281 14.48 -0.50 11.66
C SER A 281 13.87 -1.78 11.08
N ALA A 282 12.59 -1.75 10.70
CA ALA A 282 11.92 -2.88 10.06
C ALA A 282 12.33 -3.06 8.60
N ARG A 283 12.49 -1.97 7.83
CA ARG A 283 12.95 -2.02 6.44
C ARG A 283 14.38 -2.55 6.33
N GLU A 284 15.28 -2.05 7.17
CA GLU A 284 16.66 -2.53 7.29
C GLU A 284 16.71 -4.04 7.63
N TRP A 285 15.83 -4.51 8.49
CA TRP A 285 15.76 -5.94 8.80
C TRP A 285 15.24 -6.76 7.61
N MET A 286 14.22 -6.27 6.89
CA MET A 286 13.72 -6.94 5.69
C MET A 286 14.76 -7.03 4.59
N GLU A 287 15.54 -5.97 4.34
CA GLU A 287 16.65 -5.98 3.38
C GLU A 287 17.69 -7.05 3.75
N ASN A 288 18.13 -7.09 5.01
CA ASN A 288 19.15 -8.03 5.46
C ASN A 288 18.70 -9.49 5.47
N GLU A 289 17.41 -9.77 5.69
CA GLU A 289 16.88 -11.14 5.71
C GLU A 289 16.34 -11.61 4.35
N THR A 290 16.13 -10.70 3.41
CA THR A 290 15.69 -11.06 2.06
C THR A 290 16.92 -11.30 1.20
N SER A 291 17.18 -12.57 0.85
CA SER A 291 18.28 -12.91 -0.06
C SER A 291 17.74 -13.12 -1.48
N TRP A 292 18.30 -12.38 -2.42
CA TRP A 292 17.81 -12.28 -3.79
C TRP A 292 18.32 -13.41 -4.67
N GLY A 293 17.45 -14.39 -4.89
CA GLY A 293 17.45 -15.21 -6.11
C GLY A 293 16.46 -14.66 -7.13
N PHE A 294 16.56 -15.11 -8.38
CA PHE A 294 15.58 -14.78 -9.42
C PHE A 294 14.34 -15.68 -9.30
N GLY A 295 13.14 -15.11 -9.32
CA GLY A 295 11.87 -15.86 -9.29
C GLY A 295 11.74 -16.78 -8.06
N PRO A 296 11.53 -18.11 -8.23
CA PRO A 296 11.29 -19.04 -7.13
C PRO A 296 12.49 -19.24 -6.19
N PHE A 297 13.66 -18.68 -6.54
CA PHE A 297 14.87 -18.74 -5.71
C PHE A 297 14.98 -17.54 -4.74
N ARG A 298 14.03 -16.61 -4.76
CA ARG A 298 13.94 -15.52 -3.78
C ARG A 298 13.65 -16.12 -2.40
N LYS A 299 14.55 -15.90 -1.44
CA LYS A 299 14.32 -16.26 -0.04
C LYS A 299 13.92 -15.00 0.71
N MET A 300 12.71 -15.00 1.25
CA MET A 300 12.19 -13.92 2.10
C MET A 300 11.63 -14.54 3.39
N PRO A 301 11.63 -13.80 4.51
CA PRO A 301 10.94 -14.22 5.72
C PRO A 301 9.47 -14.58 5.47
N SER A 302 8.97 -15.64 6.10
CA SER A 302 7.53 -15.95 6.10
C SER A 302 6.76 -14.89 6.89
N VAL A 303 5.43 -14.84 6.75
CA VAL A 303 4.59 -13.94 7.55
C VAL A 303 4.80 -14.22 9.05
N ASP A 304 4.87 -15.50 9.43
CA ASP A 304 5.12 -15.89 10.81
C ASP A 304 6.50 -15.47 11.30
N ASP A 305 7.55 -15.57 10.47
CA ASP A 305 8.89 -15.11 10.83
C ASP A 305 8.92 -13.60 11.09
N ILE A 306 8.23 -12.83 10.24
CA ILE A 306 8.08 -11.37 10.40
C ILE A 306 7.38 -11.08 11.73
N ILE A 307 6.21 -11.67 11.96
CA ILE A 307 5.41 -11.43 13.17
C ILE A 307 6.21 -11.81 14.42
N ASN A 308 6.80 -13.00 14.46
CA ASN A 308 7.54 -13.50 15.61
C ASN A 308 8.77 -12.62 15.92
N ASN A 309 9.52 -12.22 14.89
CA ASN A 309 10.69 -11.39 15.08
C ASN A 309 10.32 -9.99 15.59
N LEU A 310 9.35 -9.33 14.95
CA LEU A 310 8.96 -7.97 15.33
C LEU A 310 8.26 -7.93 16.67
N LEU A 311 7.50 -8.96 17.02
CA LEU A 311 6.93 -9.12 18.36
C LEU A 311 8.05 -9.30 19.40
N GLY A 312 9.08 -10.09 19.07
CA GLY A 312 10.28 -10.24 19.90
C GLY A 312 11.00 -8.91 20.14
N LYS A 313 11.21 -8.12 19.09
CA LYS A 313 11.83 -6.78 19.16
C LYS A 313 10.97 -5.79 19.93
N ALA A 314 9.65 -5.80 19.77
CA ALA A 314 8.75 -4.90 20.49
C ALA A 314 8.67 -5.26 21.98
N ASN A 315 8.69 -6.55 22.33
CA ASN A 315 8.72 -6.97 23.73
C ASN A 315 10.01 -6.55 24.44
N SER A 316 11.15 -6.59 23.74
CA SER A 316 12.46 -6.20 24.28
C SER A 316 12.80 -4.72 24.09
N CYS A 317 11.95 -3.91 23.44
CA CYS A 317 12.28 -2.52 23.19
C CYS A 317 12.37 -1.70 24.47
N ALA A 318 13.37 -0.83 24.51
CA ALA A 318 13.60 0.11 25.60
C ALA A 318 12.82 1.41 25.37
N MET A 319 12.53 2.10 26.48
CA MET A 319 11.93 3.43 26.44
C MET A 319 13.01 4.46 26.20
N HIS A 320 12.81 5.34 25.22
CA HIS A 320 13.76 6.39 24.88
C HIS A 320 13.07 7.75 24.80
N SER A 321 13.82 8.83 25.05
CA SER A 321 13.33 10.17 24.76
C SER A 321 13.45 10.47 23.27
N MET A 322 12.65 11.41 22.76
CA MET A 322 12.82 11.93 21.39
C MET A 322 14.26 12.39 21.14
N THR A 323 14.87 13.05 22.14
CA THR A 323 16.27 13.51 22.05
C THR A 323 17.24 12.36 21.84
N ASP A 324 17.06 11.22 22.51
CA ASP A 324 17.92 10.05 22.32
C ASP A 324 17.80 9.50 20.90
N ILE A 325 16.56 9.36 20.42
CA ILE A 325 16.26 8.89 19.06
C ILE A 325 16.92 9.81 18.03
N LEU A 326 16.71 11.13 18.14
CA LEU A 326 17.29 12.11 17.22
C LEU A 326 18.83 12.11 17.28
N ASN A 327 19.43 11.94 18.46
CA ASN A 327 20.89 11.88 18.60
C ASN A 327 21.51 10.68 17.86
N TRP A 328 20.82 9.54 17.78
CA TRP A 328 21.28 8.40 16.95
C TRP A 328 21.34 8.74 15.45
N HIS A 329 20.56 9.73 15.01
CA HIS A 329 20.47 10.18 13.63
C HIS A 329 21.17 11.53 13.38
N GLY A 330 21.96 12.03 14.34
CA GLY A 330 22.76 13.25 14.20
C GLY A 330 22.24 14.49 14.94
N GLY A 331 21.29 14.33 15.86
CA GLY A 331 20.79 15.39 16.76
C GLY A 331 19.47 16.03 16.32
N ASN A 332 18.92 16.94 17.13
CA ASN A 332 17.67 17.62 16.81
C ASN A 332 17.90 18.79 15.84
N ASN A 333 17.86 18.50 14.54
CA ASN A 333 18.01 19.49 13.47
C ASN A 333 17.28 19.07 12.19
N SER A 334 17.15 19.98 11.23
CA SER A 334 16.43 19.74 9.97
C SER A 334 17.04 18.63 9.11
N VAL A 335 18.35 18.42 9.17
CA VAL A 335 19.02 17.34 8.43
C VAL A 335 18.61 15.99 8.98
N THR A 336 18.55 15.85 10.31
CA THR A 336 18.11 14.62 10.97
C THR A 336 16.64 14.31 10.71
N TRP A 337 15.75 15.31 10.80
CA TRP A 337 14.34 15.11 10.43
C TRP A 337 14.18 14.71 8.96
N ASN A 338 14.88 15.38 8.04
CA ASN A 338 14.87 14.97 6.64
C ASN A 338 15.40 13.55 6.45
N LYS A 339 16.40 13.11 7.20
CA LYS A 339 16.86 11.71 7.16
C LYS A 339 15.79 10.75 7.66
N LEU A 340 15.12 11.05 8.78
CA LEU A 340 14.04 10.21 9.30
C LEU A 340 12.91 10.01 8.28
N TYR A 341 12.52 11.08 7.57
CA TYR A 341 11.47 11.03 6.56
C TYR A 341 11.89 10.42 5.23
N ASN A 342 13.16 10.48 4.84
CA ASN A 342 13.59 10.13 3.48
C ASN A 342 14.57 8.96 3.40
N ASN A 343 15.16 8.53 4.52
CA ASN A 343 16.09 7.39 4.49
C ASN A 343 15.31 6.08 4.45
N LEU A 344 15.74 5.20 3.55
CA LEU A 344 15.25 3.83 3.46
C LEU A 344 15.65 3.04 4.71
N TYR A 345 16.87 3.26 5.20
CA TYR A 345 17.57 2.37 6.11
C TYR A 345 18.10 3.10 7.34
N SER A 346 18.11 2.36 8.45
CA SER A 346 18.63 2.81 9.74
C SER A 346 19.89 2.01 10.07
N PRO A 347 20.94 2.64 10.61
CA PRO A 347 22.09 1.90 11.14
C PRO A 347 21.72 1.03 12.37
N ASN A 348 20.49 1.14 12.85
CA ASN A 348 19.94 0.45 14.00
C ASN A 348 18.74 -0.41 13.58
N GLN A 349 18.74 -1.68 13.98
CA GLN A 349 17.62 -2.62 13.75
C GLN A 349 16.74 -2.88 14.98
N HIS A 350 16.93 -2.13 16.06
CA HIS A 350 16.11 -2.27 17.26
C HIS A 350 14.84 -1.42 17.15
N LEU A 351 13.82 -1.79 17.93
CA LEU A 351 12.64 -0.97 18.10
C LEU A 351 12.77 -0.14 19.37
N VAL A 352 12.04 0.97 19.43
CA VAL A 352 11.91 1.82 20.62
C VAL A 352 10.45 2.15 20.89
N HIS A 353 10.19 2.53 22.14
CA HIS A 353 8.94 3.20 22.49
C HIS A 353 9.25 4.50 23.24
N VAL A 354 8.32 5.45 23.21
CA VAL A 354 8.40 6.71 23.97
C VAL A 354 7.41 6.69 25.13
N VAL A 355 7.51 7.65 26.05
CA VAL A 355 6.51 7.79 27.12
C VAL A 355 5.15 8.10 26.47
N PRO A 356 4.08 7.34 26.73
CA PRO A 356 2.73 7.65 26.23
C PRO A 356 2.30 9.08 26.53
#